data_AF-A0AAV9ABF5-F1
#
_entry.id   AF-A0AAV9ABF5-F1
#
_cell.length_a   1.000
_cell.length_b   1.000
_cell.length_c   1.000
_cell.angle_alpha   90.00
_cell.angle_beta   90.00
_cell.angle_gamma   90.00
#
_symmetry.space_group_name_H-M   'P 1'
#
loop_
_entity.id
_entity.type
_entity.pdbx_description
1 polymer ?
#
loop_
_entity_poly.entity_id
_entity_poly.type
_entity_poly.pdbx_seq_one_letter_code
_entity_poly.pdbx_strand_id
1 'polypeptide(L)'
;MGARRIGVVGVPPLGCVPMLRTLQGGINRGCVTTYNQASEEFNSALSIGLQRLNTDLPDARIDLWSPLGVAVVQGRWRLQYCAAA
;
A
#
# COMPACT_ATOMS: atom_id res chain seq x y z
N MET A 1 -1.01 19.30 -21.45
CA MET A 1 -1.16 17.85 -21.20
C MET A 1 -0.62 17.56 -19.82
N GLY A 2 -1.44 17.12 -18.86
CA GLY A 2 -0.97 16.81 -17.51
C GLY A 2 -2.00 15.96 -16.76
N ALA A 3 -1.57 14.85 -16.17
CA ALA A 3 -2.43 14.01 -15.35
C ALA A 3 -2.75 14.75 -14.03
N ARG A 4 -4.04 14.87 -13.71
CA ARG A 4 -4.53 15.52 -12.47
C ARG A 4 -5.17 14.55 -11.50
N ARG A 5 -5.32 13.28 -11.87
CA ARG A 5 -5.89 12.21 -11.05
C ARG A 5 -5.05 10.96 -11.26
N ILE A 6 -4.39 10.48 -10.22
CA ILE A 6 -3.47 9.35 -10.28
C ILE A 6 -3.77 8.41 -9.11
N GLY A 7 -4.10 7.15 -9.42
CA GLY A 7 -4.17 6.09 -8.43
C GLY A 7 -2.84 5.37 -8.35
N VAL A 8 -2.23 5.34 -7.18
CA VAL A 8 -0.98 4.60 -6.93
C VAL A 8 -1.33 3.35 -6.15
N VAL A 9 -0.85 2.19 -6.61
CA VAL A 9 -1.11 0.92 -5.92
C VAL A 9 0.03 0.62 -4.94
N GLY A 10 -0.32 0.37 -3.68
CA GLY A 10 0.63 -0.03 -2.66
C GLY A 10 1.14 -1.46 -2.85
N VAL A 11 2.25 -1.77 -2.21
CA VAL A 11 2.86 -3.10 -2.22
C VAL A 11 2.08 -4.04 -1.30
N PRO A 12 1.63 -5.21 -1.77
CA PRO A 12 0.99 -6.21 -0.91
C PRO A 12 1.98 -6.78 0.12
N PRO A 13 1.53 -7.45 1.21
CA PRO A 13 2.40 -8.15 2.14
C PRO A 13 3.15 -9.26 1.40
N LEU A 14 4.38 -8.95 0.99
CA LEU A 14 5.17 -9.79 0.09
C LEU A 14 5.38 -11.19 0.68
N GLY A 15 5.56 -11.28 2.00
CA GLY A 15 5.75 -12.55 2.70
C GLY A 15 4.59 -13.53 2.57
N CYS A 16 3.40 -13.07 2.17
CA CYS A 16 2.24 -13.93 1.93
C CYS A 16 2.06 -14.35 0.46
N VAL A 17 2.91 -13.88 -0.46
CA VAL A 17 2.87 -14.23 -1.88
C VAL A 17 3.29 -15.71 -2.07
N PRO A 18 2.67 -16.48 -2.98
CA PRO A 18 2.96 -17.92 -3.15
C PRO A 18 4.44 -18.24 -3.33
N MET A 19 5.17 -17.38 -4.05
CA MET A 19 6.62 -17.51 -4.24
C MET A 19 7.37 -17.47 -2.91
N LEU A 20 7.13 -16.46 -2.07
CA LEU A 20 7.81 -16.31 -0.78
C LEU A 20 7.36 -17.36 0.24
N ARG A 21 6.09 -17.77 0.22
CA ARG A 21 5.60 -18.89 1.03
C ARG A 21 6.28 -20.22 0.68
N THR A 22 6.62 -20.42 -0.60
CA THR A 22 7.30 -21.63 -1.07
C THR A 22 8.80 -21.60 -0.74
N LEU A 23 9.45 -20.45 -0.93
CA LEU A 23 10.90 -20.32 -0.75
C LEU A 23 11.31 -20.17 0.71
N GLN A 24 10.51 -19.47 1.52
CA GLN A 24 10.91 -18.95 2.83
C GLN A 24 9.85 -19.21 3.92
N GLY A 25 8.68 -19.78 3.57
CA GLY A 25 7.58 -20.05 4.51
C GLY A 25 7.72 -21.32 5.35
N GLY A 26 8.82 -22.06 5.23
CA GLY A 26 9.04 -23.33 5.93
C GLY A 26 8.06 -24.44 5.55
N ILE A 27 7.97 -25.49 6.36
CA ILE A 27 7.12 -26.68 6.11
C ILE A 27 5.64 -26.27 5.98
N ASN A 28 5.20 -25.35 6.82
CA ASN A 28 3.81 -24.88 6.84
C ASN A 28 3.49 -23.86 5.74
N ARG A 29 4.48 -23.48 4.92
CA ARG A 29 4.37 -22.41 3.91
C ARG A 29 3.73 -21.16 4.51
N GLY A 30 4.16 -20.76 5.69
CA GLY A 30 3.64 -19.59 6.40
C GLY A 30 4.01 -18.28 5.70
N CYS A 31 3.36 -17.18 6.12
CA CYS A 31 3.80 -15.86 5.68
C CYS A 31 5.11 -15.50 6.37
N VAL A 32 6.01 -14.87 5.61
CA VAL A 32 7.30 -14.41 6.13
C VAL A 32 7.18 -12.98 6.63
N THR A 33 7.28 -12.80 7.95
CA THR A 33 6.99 -11.51 8.62
C THR A 33 7.94 -10.40 8.20
N THR A 34 9.22 -10.69 7.97
CA THR A 34 10.23 -9.70 7.57
C THR A 34 9.89 -9.04 6.23
N TYR A 35 9.43 -9.82 5.24
CA TYR A 35 8.99 -9.29 3.96
C TYR A 35 7.68 -8.50 4.07
N ASN A 36 6.80 -8.88 5.00
CA ASN A 36 5.59 -8.11 5.27
C ASN A 36 5.92 -6.75 5.91
N GLN A 37 6.83 -6.72 6.89
CA GLN A 37 7.31 -5.49 7.53
C GLN A 37 7.93 -4.54 6.50
N ALA A 38 8.80 -5.05 5.61
CA ALA A 38 9.36 -4.25 4.52
C ALA A 38 8.29 -3.69 3.58
N SER A 39 7.22 -4.44 3.34
CA SER A 39 6.08 -3.98 2.53
C SER A 39 5.33 -2.85 3.22
N GLU A 40 5.09 -2.96 4.53
CA GLU A 40 4.43 -1.93 5.33
C GLU A 40 5.26 -0.65 5.42
N GLU A 41 6.59 -0.76 5.62
CA GLU A 41 7.51 0.37 5.67
C GLU A 41 7.54 1.12 4.32
N PHE A 42 7.64 0.38 3.22
CA PHE A 42 7.59 0.97 1.88
C PHE A 42 6.30 1.74 1.65
N ASN A 43 5.16 1.15 2.01
CA ASN A 43 3.87 1.79 1.82
C ASN A 43 3.66 3.02 2.72
N SER A 44 4.22 2.99 3.93
CA SER A 44 4.22 4.14 4.84
C SER A 44 5.00 5.30 4.23
N ALA A 45 6.21 5.05 3.74
CA ALA A 45 7.03 6.05 3.06
C ALA A 45 6.35 6.58 1.79
N LEU A 46 5.71 5.69 1.02
CA LEU A 46 4.94 6.07 -0.17
C LEU A 46 3.79 7.00 0.19
N SER A 47 2.99 6.67 1.20
CA SER A 47 1.87 7.50 1.67
C SER A 47 2.34 8.91 2.05
N ILE A 48 3.46 9.04 2.76
CA ILE A 48 4.05 10.34 3.10
C ILE A 48 4.47 11.10 1.84
N GLY A 49 5.10 10.43 0.88
CA GLY A 49 5.47 11.03 -0.40
C GLY A 49 4.27 11.54 -1.19
N LEU A 50 3.17 10.77 -1.24
CA LEU A 50 1.94 11.16 -1.91
C LEU A 50 1.26 12.34 -1.21
N GLN A 51 1.28 12.41 0.12
CA GLN A 51 0.77 13.56 0.86
C GLN A 51 1.55 14.85 0.55
N ARG A 52 2.88 14.76 0.46
CA ARG A 52 3.71 15.89 0.02
C ARG A 52 3.36 16.31 -1.40
N LEU A 53 3.24 15.35 -2.31
CA LEU A 53 2.93 15.64 -3.71
C LEU A 53 1.54 16.26 -3.91
N ASN A 54 0.53 15.84 -3.14
CA ASN A 54 -0.78 16.51 -3.13
C ASN A 54 -0.72 17.94 -2.56
N THR A 55 0.24 18.22 -1.68
CA THR A 55 0.47 19.57 -1.13
C THR A 55 1.14 20.47 -2.18
N ASP A 56 2.12 19.95 -2.89
CA ASP A 56 2.85 20.67 -3.94
C ASP A 56 2.00 20.91 -5.20
N LEU A 57 1.02 20.04 -5.44
CA LEU A 57 0.13 20.08 -6.60
C LEU A 57 -1.34 20.16 -6.15
N PRO A 58 -1.83 21.35 -5.73
CA PRO A 58 -3.19 21.51 -5.21
C PRO A 58 -4.29 21.16 -6.24
N ASP A 59 -3.97 21.24 -7.53
CA ASP A 59 -4.88 20.88 -8.63
C ASP A 59 -4.85 19.39 -8.99
N ALA A 60 -3.97 18.59 -8.37
CA ALA A 60 -3.87 17.16 -8.61
C ALA A 60 -4.36 16.36 -7.39
N ARG A 61 -4.97 15.21 -7.66
CA ARG A 61 -5.34 14.23 -6.64
C ARG A 61 -4.61 12.93 -6.89
N ILE A 62 -3.79 12.54 -5.92
CA ILE A 62 -2.96 11.34 -6.00
C ILE A 62 -3.21 10.50 -4.77
N ASP A 63 -3.89 9.38 -4.95
CA ASP A 63 -4.36 8.55 -3.85
C ASP A 63 -3.67 7.19 -3.87
N LEU A 64 -3.29 6.71 -2.68
CA LEU A 64 -2.84 5.34 -2.49
C LEU A 64 -4.05 4.42 -2.45
N TRP A 65 -4.24 3.63 -3.51
CA TRP A 65 -5.33 2.69 -3.65
C TRP A 65 -4.88 1.26 -3.31
N SER A 66 -5.69 0.55 -2.51
CA SER A 66 -5.54 -0.89 -2.27
C SER A 66 -6.79 -1.60 -2.79
N PRO A 67 -6.70 -2.39 -3.88
CA PRO A 67 -7.88 -2.94 -4.53
C PRO A 67 -8.57 -4.09 -3.79
N LEU A 68 -7.95 -4.73 -2.78
CA LEU A 68 -8.40 -6.07 -2.33
C LEU A 68 -8.32 -6.35 -0.81
N GLY A 69 -8.39 -5.33 0.06
CA GLY A 69 -8.27 -5.58 1.52
C GLY A 69 -6.91 -6.15 1.94
N VAL A 70 -5.94 -6.05 1.04
CA VAL A 70 -4.55 -6.40 1.28
C VAL A 70 -3.98 -5.31 2.17
N ALA A 71 -3.83 -5.63 3.46
CA ALA A 71 -3.40 -4.71 4.50
C ALA A 71 -2.06 -4.08 4.11
N VAL A 72 -2.11 -2.81 3.75
CA VAL A 72 -0.95 -2.04 3.29
C VAL A 72 -0.25 -1.34 4.46
N VAL A 73 -0.94 -1.01 5.56
CA VAL A 73 -0.38 -0.62 6.86
C VAL A 73 -1.49 -0.81 7.93
N GLN A 74 -1.19 -1.43 9.08
CA GLN A 74 -2.09 -1.38 10.24
C GLN A 74 -2.27 0.07 10.72
N GLY A 75 -3.52 0.47 11.05
CA GLY A 75 -3.74 1.46 12.11
C GLY A 75 -4.50 2.77 11.83
N ARG A 76 -4.95 3.08 10.61
CA ARG A 76 -5.81 4.28 10.41
C ARG A 76 -6.82 4.20 9.27
N TRP A 77 -7.61 3.13 9.22
CA TRP A 77 -8.84 3.11 8.43
C TRP A 77 -10.05 3.50 9.28
N ARG A 78 -10.00 4.66 9.93
CA ARG A 78 -11.20 5.26 10.50
C ARG A 78 -11.82 6.17 9.42
N LEU A 79 -12.81 5.63 8.71
CA LEU A 79 -13.86 6.36 7.98
C LEU A 79 -13.45 7.13 6.70
N GLN A 80 -12.88 6.48 5.68
CA GLN A 80 -12.84 7.13 4.35
C GLN A 80 -12.92 6.20 3.13
N TYR A 81 -13.38 4.97 3.33
CA TYR A 81 -13.96 4.23 2.20
C TYR A 81 -15.34 4.85 1.93
N CYS A 82 -15.44 5.57 0.80
CA CYS A 82 -16.66 6.20 0.26
C CYS A 82 -17.20 7.45 0.99
N ALA A 83 -16.56 8.61 0.77
CA ALA A 83 -17.25 9.91 0.80
C ALA A 83 -16.58 10.91 -0.15
N ALA A 84 -16.73 10.68 -1.45
CA ALA A 84 -16.56 11.70 -2.49
C ALA A 84 -17.32 11.27 -3.75
N ALA A 85 -18.65 11.28 -3.64
CA ALA A 85 -19.55 11.59 -4.75
C ALA A 85 -20.10 13.00 -4.49
#